data_AF-A0A8T4DXU2-F1
#
_entry.id   AF-A0A8T4DXU2-F1
#
_cell.length_a   1.000
_cell.length_b   1.000
_cell.length_c   1.000
_cell.angle_alpha   90.00
_cell.angle_beta   90.00
_cell.angle_gamma   90.00
#
_symmetry.space_group_name_H-M   'P 1'
#
loop_
_entity.id
_entity.type
_entity.pdbx_description
1 polymer ?
#
loop_
_entity_poly.entity_id
_entity_poly.type
_entity_poly.pdbx_seq_one_letter_code
_entity_poly.pdbx_strand_id
1 'polypeptide(L)'
;MKAKGQTFEILGMVVLGVAIIGLLFFLGVFSMKDYTNTAKDLTERQQLESFKAGVNSILYTTESRTGKTMIELLGIAAKSGNTTIYFGPGVGEIDVKKELEWKFDAIYGKGNWYLRIPFPNVSADVQIVAVVDTSASMCEQIYALVTDVPQVIDDLRANGKKAEMTIFLLGTPSCCIQKNGAWIPFDVRKETKETDYFHVVAMPLNYENMVCRNPCGGQGSNDEDWGAGLECAIAMGPYKGPGQFGWRENVIKVAIPISDELPGGTECGCPSGGSRTLFDRGLKRATQDDVYIFAFRGDACGTIKTGAGCQSVVVPDNYCSCSRGTLSQWMDEMSNTTKGQMYDLSDVSDSAETIEKIIKEIQPNRVPYLEAGTVPPKGKNIRSSTNILPVTVLGKYVELYVYHWNK
;
A
#
# COMPACT_ATOMS: atom_id res chain seq x y z
N MET A 1 -81.66 59.04 -35.24
CA MET A 1 -80.92 58.47 -34.09
C MET A 1 -80.76 56.94 -34.10
N LYS A 2 -81.47 56.16 -34.93
CA LYS A 2 -81.36 54.68 -34.93
C LYS A 2 -80.10 54.08 -35.57
N ALA A 3 -79.45 54.76 -36.53
CA ALA A 3 -78.29 54.21 -37.26
C ALA A 3 -77.00 54.14 -36.44
N LYS A 4 -76.77 55.07 -35.48
CA LYS A 4 -75.55 55.09 -34.66
C LYS A 4 -75.55 53.99 -33.57
N GLY A 5 -76.71 53.59 -33.05
CA GLY A 5 -76.82 52.53 -32.05
C GLY A 5 -76.44 51.15 -32.58
N GLN A 6 -76.90 50.81 -33.78
CA GLN A 6 -76.57 49.54 -34.43
C GLN A 6 -75.08 49.42 -34.81
N THR A 7 -74.41 50.53 -35.18
CA THR A 7 -72.97 50.49 -35.46
C THR A 7 -72.15 50.23 -34.20
N PHE A 8 -72.56 50.76 -33.05
CA PHE A 8 -71.90 50.52 -31.76
C PHE A 8 -72.11 49.08 -31.25
N GLU A 9 -73.30 48.50 -31.46
CA GLU A 9 -73.57 47.09 -31.10
C GLU A 9 -72.77 46.10 -31.96
N ILE A 10 -72.69 46.35 -33.27
CA ILE A 10 -71.88 45.52 -34.19
C ILE A 10 -70.39 45.64 -33.85
N LEU A 11 -69.90 46.86 -33.57
CA LEU A 11 -68.51 47.08 -33.16
C LEU A 11 -68.22 46.39 -31.81
N GLY A 12 -69.15 46.45 -30.86
CA GLY A 12 -69.05 45.75 -29.57
C GLY A 12 -68.97 44.23 -29.73
N MET A 13 -69.78 43.64 -30.62
CA MET A 13 -69.70 42.20 -30.90
C MET A 13 -68.40 41.80 -31.60
N VAL A 14 -67.87 42.63 -32.50
CA VAL A 14 -66.58 42.36 -33.16
C VAL A 14 -65.43 42.40 -32.16
N VAL A 15 -65.41 43.41 -31.26
CA VAL A 15 -64.40 43.50 -30.20
C VAL A 15 -64.48 42.31 -29.24
N LEU A 16 -65.70 41.90 -28.87
CA LEU A 16 -65.91 40.72 -28.03
C LEU A 16 -65.44 39.43 -28.72
N GLY A 17 -65.73 39.27 -30.02
CA GLY A 17 -65.28 38.12 -30.81
C GLY A 17 -63.75 38.03 -30.89
N VAL A 18 -63.07 39.15 -31.12
CA VAL A 18 -61.59 39.21 -31.13
C VAL A 18 -61.03 38.90 -29.74
N ALA A 19 -61.65 39.41 -28.67
CA ALA A 19 -61.22 39.12 -27.31
C ALA A 19 -61.36 37.64 -26.96
N ILE A 20 -62.46 36.98 -27.34
CA ILE A 20 -62.66 35.54 -27.12
C ILE A 20 -61.65 34.71 -27.91
N ILE A 21 -61.41 35.04 -29.19
CA ILE A 21 -60.40 34.35 -30.01
C ILE A 21 -59.00 34.53 -29.42
N GLY A 22 -58.66 35.73 -28.98
CA GLY A 22 -57.39 36.02 -28.31
C GLY A 22 -57.24 35.20 -27.03
N LEU A 23 -58.28 35.13 -26.19
CA LEU A 23 -58.27 34.40 -24.92
C LEU A 23 -58.15 32.88 -25.14
N LEU A 24 -58.82 32.33 -26.15
CA LEU A 24 -58.65 30.93 -26.56
C LEU A 24 -57.24 30.64 -27.09
N PHE A 25 -56.65 31.56 -27.86
CA PHE A 25 -55.28 31.44 -28.35
C PHE A 25 -54.27 31.47 -27.20
N PHE A 26 -54.43 32.39 -26.24
CA PHE A 26 -53.59 32.46 -25.05
C PHE A 26 -53.72 31.21 -24.18
N LEU A 27 -54.93 30.71 -23.92
CA LEU A 27 -55.15 29.46 -23.18
C LEU A 27 -54.49 28.25 -23.89
N GLY A 28 -54.54 28.18 -25.22
CA GLY A 28 -53.87 27.16 -26.01
C GLY A 28 -52.34 27.23 -25.91
N VAL A 29 -51.76 28.43 -25.99
CA VAL A 29 -50.31 28.65 -25.88
C VAL A 29 -49.81 28.33 -24.46
N PHE A 30 -50.53 28.74 -23.42
CA PHE A 30 -50.18 28.41 -22.02
C PHE A 30 -50.23 26.90 -21.77
N SER A 31 -51.28 26.23 -22.22
CA SER A 31 -51.43 24.77 -22.06
C SER A 31 -50.33 24.00 -22.81
N MET A 32 -49.94 24.45 -24.02
CA MET A 32 -48.83 23.86 -24.76
C MET A 32 -47.48 24.08 -24.07
N LYS A 33 -47.26 25.24 -23.44
CA LYS A 33 -46.03 25.54 -22.70
C LYS A 33 -45.87 24.64 -21.48
N ASP A 34 -46.95 24.42 -20.73
CA ASP A 34 -46.93 23.52 -19.57
C ASP A 34 -46.76 22.05 -20.00
N TYR A 35 -47.38 21.65 -21.11
CA TYR A 35 -47.19 20.31 -21.68
C TYR A 35 -45.75 20.10 -22.18
N THR A 36 -45.17 21.08 -22.88
CA THR A 36 -43.77 20.98 -23.35
C THR A 36 -42.77 20.97 -22.20
N ASN A 37 -42.99 21.77 -21.15
CA ASN A 37 -42.17 21.73 -19.94
C ASN A 37 -42.28 20.38 -19.23
N THR A 38 -43.49 19.83 -19.11
CA THR A 38 -43.73 18.52 -18.48
C THR A 38 -43.12 17.39 -19.29
N ALA A 39 -43.28 17.40 -20.63
CA ALA A 39 -42.67 16.41 -21.51
C ALA A 39 -41.14 16.48 -21.49
N LYS A 40 -40.57 17.68 -21.38
CA LYS A 40 -39.13 17.90 -21.25
C LYS A 40 -38.61 17.33 -19.92
N ASP A 41 -39.26 17.64 -18.79
CA ASP A 41 -38.90 17.08 -17.47
C ASP A 41 -39.01 15.55 -17.45
N LEU A 42 -40.09 14.99 -17.99
CA LEU A 42 -40.26 13.54 -18.13
C LEU A 42 -39.16 12.90 -18.97
N THR A 43 -38.79 13.52 -20.09
CA THR A 43 -37.73 13.03 -20.97
C THR A 43 -36.37 13.11 -20.27
N GLU A 44 -36.08 14.19 -19.56
CA GLU A 44 -34.84 14.36 -18.79
C GLU A 44 -34.74 13.33 -17.66
N ARG A 45 -35.83 13.10 -16.92
CA ARG A 45 -35.91 12.04 -15.89
C ARG A 45 -35.73 10.66 -16.48
N GLN A 46 -36.42 10.34 -17.58
CA GLN A 46 -36.31 9.04 -18.23
C GLN A 46 -34.88 8.79 -18.73
N GLN A 47 -34.23 9.80 -19.29
CA GLN A 47 -32.83 9.71 -19.71
C GLN A 47 -31.87 9.50 -18.53
N LEU A 48 -32.10 10.18 -17.40
CA LEU A 48 -31.30 10.02 -16.18
C LEU A 48 -31.47 8.63 -15.58
N GLU A 49 -32.71 8.13 -15.46
CA GLU A 49 -32.96 6.78 -14.94
C GLU A 49 -32.44 5.69 -15.87
N SER A 50 -32.55 5.88 -17.19
CA SER A 50 -31.92 4.97 -18.17
C SER A 50 -30.39 4.98 -18.04
N PHE A 51 -29.80 6.14 -17.77
CA PHE A 51 -28.36 6.24 -17.53
C PHE A 51 -27.95 5.49 -16.25
N LYS A 52 -28.64 5.72 -15.13
CA LYS A 52 -28.41 4.98 -13.86
C LYS A 52 -28.57 3.48 -14.03
N ALA A 53 -29.62 3.04 -14.74
CA ALA A 53 -29.85 1.62 -15.01
C ALA A 53 -28.72 1.00 -15.84
N GLY A 54 -28.20 1.71 -16.84
CA GLY A 54 -27.04 1.27 -17.61
C GLY A 54 -25.77 1.16 -16.77
N VAL A 55 -25.49 2.14 -15.89
CA VAL A 55 -24.35 2.09 -14.96
C VAL A 55 -24.48 0.89 -14.03
N ASN A 56 -25.65 0.71 -13.40
CA ASN A 56 -25.91 -0.44 -12.54
C ASN A 56 -25.75 -1.76 -13.30
N SER A 57 -26.26 -1.86 -14.53
CA SER A 57 -26.08 -3.05 -15.36
C SER A 57 -24.61 -3.40 -15.53
N ILE A 58 -23.72 -2.42 -15.74
CA ILE A 58 -22.27 -2.65 -15.83
C ILE A 58 -21.72 -3.12 -14.49
N LEU A 59 -22.04 -2.42 -13.40
CA LEU A 59 -21.53 -2.71 -12.05
C LEU A 59 -21.89 -4.12 -11.56
N TYR A 60 -23.07 -4.62 -11.96
CA TYR A 60 -23.53 -5.97 -11.61
C TYR A 60 -23.15 -7.03 -12.65
N THR A 61 -22.48 -6.68 -13.75
CA THR A 61 -21.93 -7.70 -14.65
C THR A 61 -20.75 -8.43 -14.03
N THR A 62 -20.65 -9.72 -14.30
CA THR A 62 -19.58 -10.59 -13.82
C THR A 62 -18.40 -10.60 -14.79
N GLU A 63 -17.17 -10.65 -14.27
CA GLU A 63 -15.97 -11.00 -15.02
C GLU A 63 -15.83 -12.53 -15.02
N SER A 64 -15.69 -13.13 -16.21
CA SER A 64 -15.91 -14.55 -16.42
C SER A 64 -14.83 -15.44 -15.80
N ARG A 65 -13.59 -14.95 -15.64
CA ARG A 65 -12.48 -15.74 -15.10
C ARG A 65 -12.52 -15.81 -13.57
N THR A 66 -12.97 -14.75 -12.91
CA THR A 66 -13.03 -14.63 -11.45
C THR A 66 -14.39 -14.99 -10.87
N GLY A 67 -15.46 -14.92 -11.66
CA GLY A 67 -16.84 -15.06 -11.19
C GLY A 67 -17.32 -13.89 -10.31
N LYS A 68 -16.52 -12.82 -10.21
CA LYS A 68 -16.85 -11.62 -9.41
C LYS A 68 -17.53 -10.55 -10.26
N THR A 69 -18.48 -9.86 -9.65
CA THR A 69 -19.11 -8.68 -10.24
C THR A 69 -18.14 -7.49 -10.32
N MET A 70 -18.39 -6.56 -11.23
CA MET A 70 -17.57 -5.34 -11.33
C MET A 70 -17.56 -4.53 -10.03
N ILE A 71 -18.67 -4.50 -9.29
CA ILE A 71 -18.74 -3.83 -7.98
C ILE A 71 -17.83 -4.50 -6.93
N GLU A 72 -17.74 -5.83 -6.94
CA GLU A 72 -16.80 -6.56 -6.06
C GLU A 72 -15.35 -6.32 -6.46
N LEU A 73 -15.03 -6.36 -7.75
CA LEU A 73 -13.69 -6.07 -8.26
C LEU A 73 -13.26 -4.64 -7.93
N LEU A 74 -14.17 -3.67 -8.08
CA LEU A 74 -13.96 -2.29 -7.67
C LEU A 74 -13.75 -2.16 -6.16
N GLY A 75 -14.51 -2.89 -5.34
CA GLY A 75 -14.33 -2.92 -3.90
C GLY A 75 -12.96 -3.48 -3.48
N ILE A 76 -12.49 -4.53 -4.16
CA ILE A 76 -11.15 -5.10 -3.92
C ILE A 76 -10.07 -4.11 -4.37
N ALA A 77 -10.19 -3.50 -5.55
CA ALA A 77 -9.27 -2.48 -6.05
C ALA A 77 -9.20 -1.27 -5.11
N ALA A 78 -10.36 -0.82 -4.61
CA ALA A 78 -10.45 0.29 -3.66
C ALA A 78 -9.80 -0.04 -2.31
N LYS A 79 -9.94 -1.29 -1.84
CA LYS A 79 -9.27 -1.76 -0.62
C LYS A 79 -7.76 -1.85 -0.79
N SER A 80 -7.30 -2.43 -1.89
CA SER A 80 -5.88 -2.64 -2.15
C SER A 80 -5.17 -1.33 -2.53
N GLY A 81 -5.89 -0.39 -3.14
CA GLY A 81 -5.31 0.79 -3.76
C GLY A 81 -4.61 0.49 -5.08
N ASN A 82 -4.88 -0.67 -5.69
CA ASN A 82 -4.30 -1.12 -6.96
C ASN A 82 -5.42 -1.52 -7.92
N THR A 83 -5.32 -1.07 -9.18
CA THR A 83 -6.29 -1.40 -10.23
C THR A 83 -6.06 -2.77 -10.86
N THR A 84 -4.89 -3.37 -10.66
CA THR A 84 -4.58 -4.73 -11.10
C THR A 84 -4.56 -5.67 -9.89
N ILE A 85 -5.34 -6.74 -9.97
CA ILE A 85 -5.53 -7.69 -8.86
C ILE A 85 -5.13 -9.09 -9.33
N TYR A 86 -4.25 -9.74 -8.58
CA TYR A 86 -3.88 -11.13 -8.79
C TYR A 86 -4.82 -12.08 -8.04
N PHE A 87 -5.38 -13.07 -8.75
CA PHE A 87 -6.33 -14.05 -8.20
C PHE A 87 -5.74 -15.47 -8.10
N GLY A 88 -4.41 -15.59 -8.11
CA GLY A 88 -3.74 -16.89 -8.05
C GLY A 88 -3.38 -17.46 -9.43
N PRO A 89 -2.58 -18.54 -9.47
CA PRO A 89 -1.95 -19.04 -10.69
C PRO A 89 -2.94 -19.59 -11.73
N GLY A 90 -4.15 -20.00 -11.32
CA GLY A 90 -5.19 -20.48 -12.24
C GLY A 90 -5.97 -19.39 -12.97
N VAL A 91 -6.01 -18.17 -12.42
CA VAL A 91 -6.77 -17.03 -12.98
C VAL A 91 -5.83 -15.95 -13.55
N GLY A 92 -4.72 -15.71 -12.86
CA GLY A 92 -3.76 -14.66 -13.19
C GLY A 92 -4.20 -13.29 -12.68
N GLU A 93 -3.80 -12.25 -13.42
CA GLU A 93 -4.08 -10.85 -13.10
C GLU A 93 -5.32 -10.33 -13.84
N ILE A 94 -6.11 -9.51 -13.14
CA ILE A 94 -7.26 -8.77 -13.68
C ILE A 94 -7.00 -7.28 -13.54
N ASP A 95 -7.02 -6.57 -14.67
CA ASP A 95 -6.95 -5.11 -14.73
C ASP A 95 -8.37 -4.55 -14.70
N VAL A 96 -8.80 -4.11 -13.52
CA VAL A 96 -10.17 -3.62 -13.27
C VAL A 96 -10.48 -2.39 -14.10
N LYS A 97 -9.47 -1.55 -14.39
CA LYS A 97 -9.65 -0.36 -15.23
C LYS A 97 -10.01 -0.77 -16.66
N LYS A 98 -9.28 -1.71 -17.25
CA LYS A 98 -9.57 -2.19 -18.62
C LYS A 98 -10.93 -2.88 -18.73
N GLU A 99 -11.31 -3.67 -17.73
CA GLU A 99 -12.63 -4.30 -17.69
C GLU A 99 -13.76 -3.26 -17.68
N LEU A 100 -13.61 -2.18 -16.89
CA LEU A 100 -14.55 -1.06 -16.92
C LEU A 100 -14.58 -0.37 -18.27
N GLU A 101 -13.41 -0.05 -18.83
CA GLU A 101 -13.32 0.64 -20.12
C GLU A 101 -14.03 -0.13 -21.22
N TRP A 102 -13.80 -1.44 -21.31
CA TRP A 102 -14.45 -2.30 -22.28
C TRP A 102 -15.98 -2.32 -22.12
N LYS A 103 -16.49 -2.48 -20.89
CA LYS A 103 -17.93 -2.57 -20.61
C LYS A 103 -18.64 -1.23 -20.80
N PHE A 104 -18.03 -0.12 -20.40
CA PHE A 104 -18.60 1.22 -20.61
C PHE A 104 -18.55 1.62 -22.09
N ASP A 105 -17.47 1.31 -22.81
CA ASP A 105 -17.39 1.55 -24.26
C ASP A 105 -18.48 0.80 -25.02
N ALA A 106 -18.86 -0.40 -24.59
CA ALA A 106 -19.91 -1.20 -25.21
C ALA A 106 -21.32 -0.58 -25.07
N ILE A 107 -21.59 0.15 -23.98
CA ILE A 107 -22.92 0.75 -23.71
C ILE A 107 -23.00 2.21 -24.14
N TYR A 108 -21.98 3.02 -23.81
CA TYR A 108 -22.00 4.47 -23.99
C TYR A 108 -21.18 4.95 -25.18
N GLY A 109 -20.41 4.04 -25.79
CA GLY A 109 -19.53 4.35 -26.91
C GLY A 109 -18.22 4.97 -26.47
N LYS A 110 -17.15 4.57 -27.15
CA LYS A 110 -15.80 5.04 -26.88
C LYS A 110 -15.69 6.57 -26.94
N GLY A 111 -15.15 7.16 -25.88
CA GLY A 111 -14.87 8.59 -25.79
C GLY A 111 -16.05 9.48 -25.35
N ASN A 112 -17.15 8.88 -24.88
CA ASN A 112 -18.37 9.60 -24.50
C ASN A 112 -18.69 9.54 -23.01
N TRP A 113 -17.79 8.97 -22.21
CA TRP A 113 -18.01 8.75 -20.79
C TRP A 113 -16.72 8.92 -20.00
N TYR A 114 -16.89 9.20 -18.71
CA TYR A 114 -15.83 9.30 -17.72
C TYR A 114 -16.33 8.70 -16.42
N LEU A 115 -15.46 8.01 -15.70
CA LEU A 115 -15.74 7.64 -14.31
C LEU A 115 -14.56 7.98 -13.41
N ARG A 116 -14.89 8.30 -12.16
CA ARG A 116 -13.94 8.52 -11.09
C ARG A 116 -14.44 7.89 -9.79
N ILE A 117 -13.57 7.12 -9.14
CA ILE A 117 -13.83 6.50 -7.85
C ILE A 117 -12.70 6.91 -6.90
N PRO A 118 -12.96 7.78 -5.90
CA PRO A 118 -11.99 8.02 -4.84
C PRO A 118 -11.87 6.75 -3.99
N PHE A 119 -10.64 6.26 -3.81
CA PHE A 119 -10.39 5.13 -2.93
C PHE A 119 -10.36 5.62 -1.48
N PRO A 120 -10.94 4.83 -0.54
CA PRO A 120 -11.02 5.25 0.85
C PRO A 120 -9.62 5.22 1.45
N ASN A 121 -9.29 6.23 2.28
CA ASN A 121 -8.07 6.15 3.06
C ASN A 121 -8.23 5.03 4.12
N VAL A 122 -7.31 4.08 4.13
CA VAL A 122 -7.32 2.93 5.04
C VAL A 122 -5.99 2.90 5.77
N SER A 123 -6.02 2.93 7.10
CA SER A 123 -4.84 2.56 7.88
C SER A 123 -4.52 1.10 7.54
N ALA A 124 -3.34 0.85 6.98
CA ALA A 124 -2.87 -0.49 6.74
C ALA A 124 -2.13 -0.99 7.98
N ASP A 125 -2.28 -2.27 8.28
CA ASP A 125 -1.43 -2.94 9.26
C ASP A 125 -0.01 -2.97 8.70
N VAL A 126 0.99 -2.85 9.58
CA VAL A 126 2.41 -2.92 9.22
C VAL A 126 2.95 -4.27 9.69
N GLN A 127 3.59 -5.00 8.79
CA GLN A 127 4.31 -6.22 9.12
C GLN A 127 5.80 -6.00 8.81
N ILE A 128 6.66 -6.28 9.77
CA ILE A 128 8.10 -6.05 9.67
C ILE A 128 8.83 -7.40 9.79
N VAL A 129 9.76 -7.64 8.88
CA VAL A 129 10.80 -8.67 9.06
C VAL A 129 12.15 -7.98 9.18
N ALA A 130 12.89 -8.20 10.26
CA ALA A 130 14.26 -7.73 10.38
C ALA A 130 15.22 -8.90 10.21
N VAL A 131 16.34 -8.67 9.54
CA VAL A 131 17.44 -9.63 9.45
C VAL A 131 18.63 -9.00 10.12
N VAL A 132 19.10 -9.65 11.17
CA VAL A 132 20.07 -9.05 12.08
C VAL A 132 21.35 -9.85 12.05
N ASP A 133 22.42 -9.15 11.70
CA ASP A 133 23.79 -9.57 11.90
C ASP A 133 24.04 -9.87 13.38
N THR A 134 24.55 -11.08 13.64
CA THR A 134 24.80 -11.57 15.00
C THR A 134 26.27 -11.58 15.39
N SER A 135 27.10 -10.89 14.62
CA SER A 135 28.47 -10.58 14.97
C SER A 135 28.53 -9.89 16.34
N ALA A 136 29.66 -10.02 17.02
CA ALA A 136 29.78 -9.52 18.39
C ALA A 136 29.77 -7.99 18.50
N SER A 137 30.04 -7.26 17.42
CA SER A 137 29.92 -5.80 17.34
C SER A 137 28.47 -5.32 17.35
N MET A 138 27.52 -6.16 16.93
CA MET A 138 26.10 -5.84 16.84
C MET A 138 25.32 -6.07 18.15
N CYS A 139 25.98 -6.47 19.23
CA CYS A 139 25.29 -7.01 20.40
C CYS A 139 24.46 -6.02 21.20
N GLU A 140 24.95 -4.79 21.36
CA GLU A 140 24.17 -3.75 22.02
C GLU A 140 22.95 -3.38 21.15
N GLN A 141 23.10 -3.33 19.82
CA GLN A 141 21.97 -3.14 18.88
C GLN A 141 20.94 -4.26 18.99
N ILE A 142 21.37 -5.53 18.99
CA ILE A 142 20.46 -6.66 19.18
C ILE A 142 19.74 -6.56 20.52
N TYR A 143 20.47 -6.22 21.59
CA TYR A 143 19.90 -6.08 22.93
C TYR A 143 18.80 -5.02 22.96
N ALA A 144 19.08 -3.79 22.49
CA ALA A 144 18.09 -2.73 22.41
C ALA A 144 16.87 -3.11 21.56
N LEU A 145 17.09 -3.80 20.43
CA LEU A 145 15.99 -4.28 19.59
C LEU A 145 15.07 -5.27 20.31
N VAL A 146 15.63 -6.21 21.08
CA VAL A 146 14.81 -7.25 21.74
C VAL A 146 14.20 -6.81 23.06
N THR A 147 14.73 -5.75 23.70
CA THR A 147 14.18 -5.22 24.95
C THR A 147 13.19 -4.08 24.73
N ASP A 148 13.46 -3.18 23.78
CA ASP A 148 12.76 -1.88 23.70
C ASP A 148 11.66 -1.87 22.63
N VAL A 149 11.89 -2.52 21.49
CA VAL A 149 10.92 -2.60 20.39
C VAL A 149 9.60 -3.28 20.77
N PRO A 150 9.56 -4.34 21.60
CA PRO A 150 8.29 -4.91 22.03
C PRO A 150 7.36 -3.88 22.68
N GLN A 151 7.91 -2.99 23.52
CA GLN A 151 7.14 -1.93 24.17
C GLN A 151 6.64 -0.89 23.16
N VAL A 152 7.48 -0.50 22.21
CA VAL A 152 7.09 0.39 21.10
C VAL A 152 5.90 -0.19 20.32
N ILE A 153 5.93 -1.48 20.01
CA ILE A 153 4.84 -2.14 19.29
C ILE A 153 3.57 -2.23 20.17
N ASP A 154 3.71 -2.52 21.46
CA ASP A 154 2.58 -2.51 22.42
C ASP A 154 1.88 -1.14 22.42
N ASP A 155 2.66 -0.07 22.53
CA ASP A 155 2.15 1.31 22.60
C ASP A 155 1.48 1.74 21.29
N LEU A 156 2.06 1.39 20.14
CA LEU A 156 1.46 1.65 18.82
C LEU A 156 0.13 0.92 18.67
N ARG A 157 0.07 -0.35 19.08
CA ARG A 157 -1.14 -1.17 19.01
C ARG A 157 -2.24 -0.67 19.94
N ALA A 158 -1.88 -0.22 21.15
CA ALA A 158 -2.80 0.43 22.08
C ALA A 158 -3.43 1.70 21.48
N ASN A 159 -2.68 2.41 20.63
CA ASN A 159 -3.15 3.59 19.88
C ASN A 159 -3.82 3.25 18.53
N GLY A 160 -4.13 1.98 18.26
CA GLY A 160 -4.84 1.54 17.07
C GLY A 160 -3.97 1.33 15.82
N LYS A 161 -2.64 1.50 15.92
CA LYS A 161 -1.69 1.16 14.85
C LYS A 161 -1.26 -0.29 15.00
N LYS A 162 -1.86 -1.16 14.19
CA LYS A 162 -1.53 -2.59 14.19
C LYS A 162 -0.20 -2.83 13.51
N ALA A 163 0.84 -3.03 14.31
CA ALA A 163 2.14 -3.49 13.86
C ALA A 163 2.43 -4.90 14.37
N GLU A 164 3.26 -5.63 13.64
CA GLU A 164 3.92 -6.84 14.08
C GLU A 164 5.33 -6.89 13.50
N MET A 165 6.23 -7.58 14.20
CA MET A 165 7.62 -7.69 13.82
C MET A 165 8.15 -9.10 14.08
N THR A 166 8.98 -9.59 13.17
CA THR A 166 9.78 -10.80 13.37
C THR A 166 11.24 -10.46 13.12
N ILE A 167 12.08 -10.68 14.12
CA ILE A 167 13.53 -10.56 14.03
C ILE A 167 14.09 -11.93 13.68
N PHE A 168 14.72 -12.03 12.52
CA PHE A 168 15.51 -13.19 12.13
C PHE A 168 16.97 -12.95 12.49
N LEU A 169 17.46 -13.73 13.45
CA LEU A 169 18.86 -13.75 13.82
C LEU A 169 19.63 -14.60 12.81
N LEU A 170 20.63 -13.99 12.16
CA LEU A 170 21.55 -14.71 11.30
C LEU A 170 22.47 -15.65 12.08
N GLY A 171 22.30 -15.87 13.37
CA GLY A 171 23.19 -16.71 14.16
C GLY A 171 22.79 -16.72 15.62
N THR A 172 23.72 -17.14 16.47
CA THR A 172 23.56 -17.00 17.93
C THR A 172 24.59 -15.97 18.39
N PRO A 173 24.17 -14.77 18.84
CA PRO A 173 25.11 -13.77 19.32
C PRO A 173 26.01 -14.34 20.41
N SER A 174 27.32 -14.29 20.21
CA SER A 174 28.33 -14.83 21.14
C SER A 174 29.17 -13.72 21.77
N CYS A 175 28.51 -12.88 22.57
CA CYS A 175 29.06 -11.63 23.10
C CYS A 175 28.50 -11.32 24.50
N CYS A 176 28.85 -10.14 25.02
CA CYS A 176 28.35 -9.64 26.29
C CYS A 176 27.69 -8.27 26.15
N ILE A 177 26.73 -8.01 27.03
CA ILE A 177 26.01 -6.75 27.16
C ILE A 177 26.25 -6.13 28.53
N GLN A 178 26.06 -4.81 28.66
CA GLN A 178 26.17 -4.13 29.94
C GLN A 178 24.82 -4.09 30.69
N LYS A 179 24.76 -4.72 31.87
CA LYS A 179 23.56 -4.74 32.74
C LYS A 179 23.94 -4.35 34.16
N ASN A 180 23.29 -3.32 34.70
CA ASN A 180 23.56 -2.78 36.05
C ASN A 180 25.05 -2.48 36.31
N GLY A 181 25.74 -1.96 35.29
CA GLY A 181 27.17 -1.63 35.38
C GLY A 181 28.14 -2.81 35.21
N ALA A 182 27.65 -4.05 35.04
CA ALA A 182 28.48 -5.23 34.82
C ALA A 182 28.30 -5.79 33.39
N TRP A 183 29.39 -6.33 32.83
CA TRP A 183 29.35 -7.08 31.57
C TRP A 183 28.91 -8.52 31.84
N ILE A 184 27.87 -8.97 31.15
CA ILE A 184 27.35 -10.33 31.28
C ILE A 184 27.19 -10.99 29.90
N PRO A 185 27.36 -12.31 29.78
CA PRO A 185 27.10 -13.03 28.55
C PRO A 185 25.66 -12.78 28.06
N PHE A 186 25.52 -12.41 26.81
CA PHE A 186 24.23 -12.11 26.20
C PHE A 186 23.55 -13.40 25.76
N ASP A 187 22.30 -13.57 26.19
CA ASP A 187 21.44 -14.67 25.78
C ASP A 187 20.11 -14.06 25.30
N VAL A 188 19.98 -13.91 23.98
CA VAL A 188 18.83 -13.24 23.36
C VAL A 188 17.52 -13.82 23.87
N ARG A 189 17.43 -15.14 24.08
CA ARG A 189 16.19 -15.80 24.52
C ARG A 189 15.77 -15.41 25.94
N LYS A 190 16.72 -15.02 26.79
CA LYS A 190 16.43 -14.58 28.16
C LYS A 190 16.02 -13.12 28.23
N GLU A 191 16.56 -12.31 27.33
CA GLU A 191 16.30 -10.86 27.32
C GLU A 191 15.09 -10.51 26.44
N THR A 192 14.71 -11.38 25.49
CA THR A 192 13.55 -11.18 24.62
C THR A 192 12.23 -11.38 25.36
N LYS A 193 11.31 -10.42 25.22
CA LYS A 193 9.92 -10.56 25.64
C LYS A 193 9.03 -10.84 24.42
N GLU A 194 8.88 -12.12 24.09
CA GLU A 194 7.98 -12.61 23.03
C GLU A 194 6.52 -12.19 23.27
N THR A 195 5.83 -11.82 22.19
CA THR A 195 4.38 -11.52 22.21
C THR A 195 3.70 -12.15 21.00
N ASP A 196 2.37 -12.06 20.90
CA ASP A 196 1.65 -12.57 19.73
C ASP A 196 2.06 -11.88 18.40
N TYR A 197 2.72 -10.72 18.48
CA TYR A 197 3.07 -9.87 17.34
C TYR A 197 4.54 -9.39 17.35
N PHE A 198 5.36 -9.88 18.27
CA PHE A 198 6.80 -9.65 18.28
C PHE A 198 7.51 -10.97 18.53
N HIS A 199 8.31 -11.40 17.55
CA HIS A 199 8.99 -12.69 17.58
C HIS A 199 10.47 -12.56 17.25
N VAL A 200 11.32 -13.33 17.93
CA VAL A 200 12.74 -13.48 17.61
C VAL A 200 13.04 -14.93 17.28
N VAL A 201 13.47 -15.18 16.05
CA VAL A 201 13.68 -16.52 15.52
C VAL A 201 15.08 -16.66 14.91
N ALA A 202 15.64 -17.86 14.98
CA ALA A 202 16.86 -18.16 14.24
C ALA A 202 16.53 -18.29 12.75
N MET A 203 17.32 -17.62 11.90
CA MET A 203 17.25 -17.80 10.45
C MET A 203 17.61 -19.24 10.10
N PRO A 204 16.74 -20.00 9.40
CA PRO A 204 17.07 -21.34 8.94
C PRO A 204 18.25 -21.30 7.97
N LEU A 205 18.94 -22.43 7.77
CA LEU A 205 20.02 -22.51 6.77
C LEU A 205 19.46 -22.38 5.34
N ASN A 206 18.31 -22.97 5.09
CA ASN A 206 17.62 -22.96 3.80
C ASN A 206 16.13 -22.73 3.98
N TYR A 207 15.51 -22.11 2.99
CA TYR A 207 14.05 -21.99 2.87
C TYR A 207 13.67 -22.21 1.41
N GLU A 208 12.78 -23.18 1.16
CA GLU A 208 12.50 -23.68 -0.19
C GLU A 208 13.79 -24.04 -0.94
N ASN A 209 14.08 -23.40 -2.07
CA ASN A 209 15.29 -23.61 -2.87
C ASN A 209 16.37 -22.52 -2.63
N MET A 210 16.22 -21.71 -1.58
CA MET A 210 17.12 -20.61 -1.26
C MET A 210 18.03 -20.98 -0.09
N VAL A 211 19.31 -20.65 -0.22
CA VAL A 211 20.26 -20.64 0.90
C VAL A 211 20.09 -19.31 1.62
N CYS A 212 19.74 -19.35 2.89
CA CYS A 212 19.40 -18.17 3.71
C CYS A 212 20.56 -17.69 4.57
N ARG A 213 21.53 -18.57 4.84
CA ARG A 213 22.80 -18.26 5.47
C ARG A 213 23.87 -19.08 4.79
N ASN A 214 24.81 -18.42 4.10
CA ASN A 214 25.84 -19.14 3.37
C ASN A 214 27.01 -19.51 4.29
N PRO A 215 27.36 -20.81 4.42
CA PRO A 215 28.59 -21.21 5.08
C PRO A 215 29.76 -20.94 4.13
N CYS A 216 30.27 -19.71 4.09
CA CYS A 216 31.57 -19.49 3.48
C CYS A 216 32.59 -20.30 4.30
N GLY A 217 33.18 -21.32 3.67
CA GLY A 217 34.06 -22.30 4.30
C GLY A 217 35.23 -21.63 5.01
N GLY A 218 35.27 -21.77 6.34
CA GLY A 218 36.31 -21.23 7.20
C GLY A 218 35.70 -20.35 8.30
N GLN A 219 35.62 -20.91 9.51
CA GLN A 219 35.47 -20.23 10.81
C GLN A 219 35.01 -18.75 10.77
N GLY A 220 33.70 -18.46 10.61
CA GLY A 220 33.16 -17.12 10.92
C GLY A 220 31.90 -16.64 10.19
N SER A 221 31.61 -17.13 8.99
CA SER A 221 30.81 -16.36 7.99
C SER A 221 29.28 -16.53 7.97
N ASN A 222 28.67 -17.30 8.89
CA ASN A 222 27.21 -17.54 8.82
C ASN A 222 26.36 -16.40 9.40
N ASP A 223 27.00 -15.52 10.17
CA ASP A 223 26.33 -14.61 11.09
C ASP A 223 26.12 -13.21 10.49
N GLU A 224 26.67 -12.98 9.29
CA GLU A 224 26.84 -11.68 8.62
C GLU A 224 26.25 -11.68 7.18
N ASP A 225 25.72 -12.80 6.70
CA ASP A 225 25.08 -12.91 5.36
C ASP A 225 23.65 -12.34 5.35
N TRP A 226 23.55 -11.04 5.65
CA TRP A 226 22.27 -10.35 5.68
C TRP A 226 21.64 -10.20 4.29
N GLY A 227 22.40 -10.29 3.20
CA GLY A 227 21.88 -10.25 1.84
C GLY A 227 21.01 -11.46 1.49
N ALA A 228 21.55 -12.68 1.68
CA ALA A 228 20.76 -13.90 1.51
C ALA A 228 19.70 -14.07 2.60
N GLY A 229 20.03 -13.68 3.84
CA GLY A 229 19.08 -13.68 4.93
C GLY A 229 17.86 -12.80 4.62
N LEU A 230 18.07 -11.62 4.05
CA LEU A 230 16.99 -10.70 3.65
C LEU A 230 16.08 -11.30 2.59
N GLU A 231 16.65 -11.95 1.56
CA GLU A 231 15.85 -12.67 0.56
C GLU A 231 14.93 -13.70 1.23
N CYS A 232 15.48 -14.53 2.12
CA CYS A 232 14.70 -15.54 2.81
C CYS A 232 13.67 -14.96 3.78
N ALA A 233 14.03 -13.92 4.56
CA ALA A 233 13.09 -13.27 5.48
C ALA A 233 11.90 -12.66 4.74
N ILE A 234 12.15 -12.05 3.57
CA ILE A 234 11.08 -11.52 2.71
C ILE A 234 10.22 -12.67 2.16
N ALA A 235 10.83 -13.76 1.70
CA ALA A 235 10.08 -14.89 1.15
C ALA A 235 9.23 -15.62 2.22
N MET A 236 9.76 -15.76 3.44
CA MET A 236 9.04 -16.35 4.58
C MET A 236 7.94 -15.42 5.08
N GLY A 237 8.26 -14.13 5.25
CA GLY A 237 7.43 -13.19 5.99
C GLY A 237 7.45 -13.42 7.51
N PRO A 238 6.57 -12.73 8.26
CA PRO A 238 6.55 -12.82 9.73
C PRO A 238 6.23 -14.22 10.24
N TYR A 239 6.80 -14.56 11.40
CA TYR A 239 6.54 -15.81 12.10
C TYR A 239 5.07 -15.90 12.56
N LYS A 240 4.48 -17.09 12.45
CA LYS A 240 3.09 -17.38 12.85
C LYS A 240 2.97 -18.57 13.81
N GLY A 241 4.04 -19.33 13.98
CA GLY A 241 4.07 -20.53 14.80
C GLY A 241 5.14 -21.51 14.30
N PRO A 242 5.34 -22.64 14.97
CA PRO A 242 6.40 -23.59 14.62
C PRO A 242 6.34 -24.03 13.16
N GLY A 243 7.34 -23.63 12.37
CA GLY A 243 7.44 -23.91 10.94
C GLY A 243 6.44 -23.15 10.04
N GLN A 244 5.74 -22.16 10.58
CA GLN A 244 4.75 -21.37 9.86
C GLN A 244 5.18 -19.91 9.78
N PHE A 245 5.25 -19.40 8.56
CA PHE A 245 5.58 -18.02 8.23
C PHE A 245 4.59 -17.50 7.18
N GLY A 246 4.36 -16.20 7.14
CA GLY A 246 3.62 -15.62 6.04
C GLY A 246 3.19 -14.18 6.23
N TRP A 247 3.19 -13.45 5.11
CA TRP A 247 2.57 -12.15 5.01
C TRP A 247 1.05 -12.27 5.06
N ARG A 248 0.41 -11.39 5.81
CA ARG A 248 -1.04 -11.18 5.72
C ARG A 248 -1.34 -10.40 4.45
N GLU A 249 -2.51 -10.63 3.89
CA GLU A 249 -2.97 -9.84 2.75
C GLU A 249 -3.24 -8.38 3.15
N ASN A 250 -2.96 -7.45 2.24
CA ASN A 250 -3.30 -6.01 2.37
C ASN A 250 -2.59 -5.27 3.53
N VAL A 251 -1.37 -5.68 3.85
CA VAL A 251 -0.49 -5.04 4.83
C VAL A 251 0.60 -4.24 4.12
N ILE A 252 1.22 -3.30 4.84
CA ILE A 252 2.50 -2.74 4.43
C ILE A 252 3.58 -3.73 4.86
N LYS A 253 4.34 -4.22 3.88
CA LYS A 253 5.46 -5.13 4.11
C LYS A 253 6.73 -4.32 4.25
N VAL A 254 7.43 -4.49 5.36
CA VAL A 254 8.70 -3.84 5.63
C VAL A 254 9.77 -4.89 5.89
N ALA A 255 10.94 -4.70 5.32
CA ALA A 255 12.13 -5.45 5.65
C ALA A 255 13.25 -4.53 6.17
N ILE A 256 13.96 -4.95 7.20
CA ILE A 256 15.02 -4.17 7.85
C ILE A 256 16.28 -5.05 7.94
N PRO A 257 17.23 -4.94 6.99
CA PRO A 257 18.56 -5.49 7.21
C PRO A 257 19.30 -4.62 8.24
N ILE A 258 19.92 -5.26 9.22
CA ILE A 258 20.67 -4.61 10.30
C ILE A 258 22.07 -5.21 10.34
N SER A 259 23.10 -4.41 10.04
CA SER A 259 24.49 -4.85 10.06
C SER A 259 25.42 -3.64 10.10
N ASP A 260 26.65 -3.85 10.58
CA ASP A 260 27.75 -2.91 10.56
C ASP A 260 28.80 -3.26 9.48
N GLU A 261 28.56 -4.29 8.67
CA GLU A 261 29.46 -4.73 7.60
C GLU A 261 28.76 -5.24 6.32
N LEU A 262 29.56 -5.57 5.29
CA LEU A 262 29.05 -6.03 3.99
C LEU A 262 28.50 -7.46 4.07
N PRO A 263 27.52 -7.84 3.22
CA PRO A 263 26.95 -9.18 3.26
C PRO A 263 28.02 -10.27 3.11
N GLY A 264 28.07 -11.18 4.08
CA GLY A 264 28.94 -12.35 4.07
C GLY A 264 30.34 -12.17 4.67
N GLY A 265 30.54 -11.18 5.56
CA GLY A 265 31.72 -11.18 6.45
C GLY A 265 33.01 -10.63 5.85
N THR A 266 32.94 -9.86 4.76
CA THR A 266 34.16 -9.48 4.03
C THR A 266 34.85 -8.26 4.63
N GLU A 267 36.02 -8.49 5.22
CA GLU A 267 37.05 -7.47 5.44
C GLU A 267 37.27 -6.62 4.19
N CYS A 268 37.45 -5.31 4.39
CA CYS A 268 37.75 -4.36 3.34
C CYS A 268 39.04 -4.77 2.59
N GLY A 269 38.88 -5.46 1.45
CA GLY A 269 40.00 -5.94 0.63
C GLY A 269 39.80 -7.28 -0.09
N CYS A 270 38.71 -8.02 0.17
CA CYS A 270 38.42 -9.27 -0.55
C CYS A 270 37.23 -9.12 -1.52
N PRO A 271 37.44 -8.65 -2.77
CA PRO A 271 36.40 -8.73 -3.77
C PRO A 271 36.39 -10.16 -4.31
N SER A 272 35.53 -11.01 -3.78
CA SER A 272 34.98 -12.08 -4.61
C SER A 272 33.53 -11.70 -4.86
N GLY A 273 33.04 -11.75 -6.09
CA GLY A 273 31.72 -11.23 -6.51
C GLY A 273 30.48 -11.78 -5.78
N GLY A 274 30.64 -12.51 -4.67
CA GLY A 274 29.60 -13.05 -3.81
C GLY A 274 28.83 -11.97 -3.03
N SER A 275 29.47 -11.05 -2.30
CA SER A 275 28.75 -10.09 -1.43
C SER A 275 27.78 -9.20 -2.19
N ARG A 276 28.18 -8.71 -3.37
CA ARG A 276 27.26 -7.96 -4.23
C ARG A 276 26.12 -8.83 -4.78
N THR A 277 26.41 -10.08 -5.12
CA THR A 277 25.36 -11.03 -5.55
C THR A 277 24.36 -11.29 -4.42
N LEU A 278 24.82 -11.43 -3.18
CA LEU A 278 23.96 -11.62 -1.99
C LEU A 278 23.11 -10.38 -1.72
N PHE A 279 23.70 -9.18 -1.84
CA PHE A 279 22.97 -7.92 -1.82
C PHE A 279 21.86 -7.87 -2.90
N ASP A 280 22.23 -8.15 -4.16
CA ASP A 280 21.31 -8.07 -5.30
C ASP A 280 20.16 -9.08 -5.18
N ARG A 281 20.38 -10.24 -4.53
CA ARG A 281 19.31 -11.21 -4.21
C ARG A 281 18.24 -10.61 -3.29
N GLY A 282 18.66 -10.01 -2.17
CA GLY A 282 17.75 -9.35 -1.24
C GLY A 282 16.97 -8.20 -1.89
N LEU A 283 17.67 -7.33 -2.62
CA LEU A 283 17.05 -6.20 -3.34
C LEU A 283 16.05 -6.65 -4.41
N LYS A 284 16.44 -7.64 -5.22
CA LYS A 284 15.57 -8.22 -6.25
C LYS A 284 14.30 -8.78 -5.61
N ARG A 285 14.42 -9.53 -4.51
CA ARG A 285 13.26 -10.12 -3.83
C ARG A 285 12.33 -9.05 -3.28
N ALA A 286 12.86 -8.01 -2.64
CA ALA A 286 12.06 -6.90 -2.12
C ALA A 286 11.29 -6.18 -3.24
N THR A 287 11.93 -5.97 -4.39
CA THR A 287 11.30 -5.34 -5.56
C THR A 287 10.20 -6.22 -6.16
N GLN A 288 10.41 -7.54 -6.20
CA GLN A 288 9.42 -8.49 -6.71
C GLN A 288 8.19 -8.61 -5.80
N ASP A 289 8.38 -8.55 -4.48
CA ASP A 289 7.33 -8.78 -3.49
C ASP A 289 6.66 -7.48 -2.97
N ASP A 290 7.04 -6.32 -3.55
CA ASP A 290 6.63 -4.95 -3.17
C ASP A 290 6.84 -4.67 -1.68
N VAL A 291 8.08 -4.89 -1.22
CA VAL A 291 8.51 -4.70 0.17
C VAL A 291 9.37 -3.45 0.29
N TYR A 292 9.08 -2.61 1.29
CA TYR A 292 9.90 -1.45 1.63
C TYR A 292 11.12 -1.88 2.43
N ILE A 293 12.31 -1.40 2.08
CA ILE A 293 13.52 -1.64 2.86
C ILE A 293 13.91 -0.37 3.62
N PHE A 294 14.06 -0.49 4.93
CA PHE A 294 14.68 0.53 5.77
C PHE A 294 15.93 -0.08 6.40
N ALA A 295 17.08 0.11 5.76
CA ALA A 295 18.32 -0.49 6.21
C ALA A 295 18.88 0.22 7.45
N PHE A 296 19.33 -0.54 8.45
CA PHE A 296 19.94 -0.01 9.66
C PHE A 296 21.44 -0.34 9.64
N ARG A 297 22.26 0.70 9.61
CA ARG A 297 23.71 0.57 9.67
C ARG A 297 24.19 0.71 11.11
N GLY A 298 24.83 -0.32 11.65
CA GLY A 298 25.53 -0.21 12.95
C GLY A 298 26.87 0.51 12.82
N ASP A 299 27.51 0.83 13.96
CA ASP A 299 28.90 1.29 13.97
C ASP A 299 29.82 0.13 14.32
N ALA A 300 30.66 -0.29 13.37
CA ALA A 300 31.63 -1.38 13.57
C ALA A 300 32.80 -0.99 14.48
N CYS A 301 32.85 0.25 14.98
CA CYS A 301 34.04 0.80 15.61
C CYS A 301 34.08 0.67 17.13
N GLY A 302 35.30 0.52 17.66
CA GLY A 302 35.57 0.65 19.08
C GLY A 302 35.99 -0.67 19.73
N THR A 303 35.56 -0.87 20.96
CA THR A 303 35.90 -2.06 21.76
C THR A 303 34.64 -2.88 21.99
N ILE A 304 34.66 -4.12 21.52
CA ILE A 304 33.58 -5.09 21.70
C ILE A 304 33.92 -6.07 22.83
N LYS A 305 32.88 -6.72 23.38
CA LYS A 305 33.00 -7.68 24.48
C LYS A 305 32.55 -9.06 24.02
N THR A 306 33.50 -9.99 23.91
CA THR A 306 33.28 -11.31 23.29
C THR A 306 33.49 -12.46 24.26
N GLY A 307 32.83 -13.59 23.95
CA GLY A 307 32.99 -14.85 24.67
C GLY A 307 32.40 -14.88 26.09
N ALA A 308 32.40 -16.05 26.71
CA ALA A 308 31.79 -16.26 28.04
C ALA A 308 32.44 -15.44 29.18
N GLY A 309 33.68 -14.97 28.98
CA GLY A 309 34.42 -14.14 29.93
C GLY A 309 34.34 -12.63 29.66
N CYS A 310 33.56 -12.18 28.66
CA CYS A 310 33.44 -10.78 28.27
C CYS A 310 34.80 -10.10 28.04
N GLN A 311 35.64 -10.76 27.23
CA GLN A 311 36.96 -10.24 26.88
C GLN A 311 36.84 -9.02 25.98
N SER A 312 37.65 -7.99 26.23
CA SER A 312 37.74 -6.83 25.35
C SER A 312 38.51 -7.17 24.09
N VAL A 313 37.90 -6.90 22.94
CA VAL A 313 38.56 -6.94 21.63
C VAL A 313 38.41 -5.57 21.00
N VAL A 314 39.51 -4.99 20.53
CA VAL A 314 39.49 -3.72 19.79
C VAL A 314 39.28 -4.05 18.32
N VAL A 315 38.25 -3.44 17.72
CA VAL A 315 37.98 -3.64 16.29
C VAL A 315 39.02 -2.86 15.47
N PRO A 316 39.68 -3.49 14.49
CA PRO A 316 40.68 -2.82 13.64
C PRO A 316 40.10 -1.64 12.82
N ASP A 317 40.88 -0.57 12.64
CA ASP A 317 40.47 0.66 11.93
C ASP A 317 40.06 0.44 10.45
N ASN A 318 40.54 -0.61 9.80
CA ASN A 318 40.15 -0.96 8.44
C ASN A 318 38.70 -1.48 8.35
N TYR A 319 38.18 -2.13 9.40
CA TYR A 319 36.76 -2.51 9.47
C TYR A 319 35.86 -1.27 9.58
N CYS A 320 36.26 -0.32 10.43
CA CYS A 320 35.59 0.97 10.61
C CYS A 320 35.38 1.75 9.30
N SER A 321 36.40 1.80 8.45
CA SER A 321 36.31 2.52 7.17
C SER A 321 35.39 1.83 6.16
N CYS A 322 35.30 0.49 6.20
CA CYS A 322 34.40 -0.29 5.35
C CYS A 322 32.93 -0.04 5.66
N SER A 323 32.60 -0.13 6.96
CA SER A 323 31.27 0.11 7.51
C SER A 323 30.73 1.49 7.10
N ARG A 324 31.57 2.53 7.21
CA ARG A 324 31.18 3.92 6.92
C ARG A 324 31.14 4.26 5.42
N GLY A 325 31.74 3.44 4.56
CA GLY A 325 31.86 3.67 3.12
C GLY A 325 30.88 2.83 2.30
N THR A 326 31.36 1.69 1.80
CA THR A 326 30.64 0.85 0.83
C THR A 326 29.33 0.30 1.38
N LEU A 327 29.30 -0.11 2.65
CA LEU A 327 28.07 -0.59 3.28
C LEU A 327 26.98 0.48 3.27
N SER A 328 27.32 1.68 3.71
CA SER A 328 26.40 2.83 3.72
C SER A 328 25.84 3.10 2.32
N GLN A 329 26.68 3.04 1.29
CA GLN A 329 26.25 3.22 -0.09
C GLN A 329 25.26 2.13 -0.53
N TRP A 330 25.51 0.86 -0.19
CA TRP A 330 24.64 -0.26 -0.58
C TRP A 330 23.31 -0.24 0.18
N MET A 331 23.34 0.01 1.48
CA MET A 331 22.15 0.12 2.32
C MET A 331 21.27 1.32 1.90
N ASP A 332 21.88 2.43 1.49
CA ASP A 332 21.15 3.56 0.90
C ASP A 332 20.57 3.21 -0.48
N GLU A 333 21.34 2.55 -1.35
CA GLU A 333 20.87 2.09 -2.67
C GLU A 333 19.63 1.20 -2.56
N MET A 334 19.65 0.17 -1.69
CA MET A 334 18.51 -0.75 -1.56
C MET A 334 17.29 -0.08 -0.94
N SER A 335 17.50 0.79 0.06
CA SER A 335 16.41 1.50 0.72
C SER A 335 15.73 2.45 -0.27
N ASN A 336 16.51 3.25 -1.01
CA ASN A 336 15.98 4.18 -2.01
C ASN A 336 15.24 3.47 -3.16
N THR A 337 15.79 2.35 -3.64
CA THR A 337 15.16 1.53 -4.70
C THR A 337 13.79 1.00 -4.28
N THR A 338 13.60 0.76 -2.98
CA THR A 338 12.35 0.23 -2.41
C THR A 338 11.53 1.29 -1.66
N LYS A 339 11.81 2.58 -1.90
CA LYS A 339 11.09 3.74 -1.33
C LYS A 339 11.17 3.86 0.20
N GLY A 340 12.16 3.23 0.82
CA GLY A 340 12.49 3.46 2.23
C GLY A 340 13.68 4.42 2.37
N GLN A 341 14.36 4.35 3.51
CA GLN A 341 15.56 5.13 3.80
C GLN A 341 16.51 4.33 4.68
N MET A 342 17.82 4.56 4.51
CA MET A 342 18.82 4.04 5.42
C MET A 342 18.87 4.89 6.68
N TYR A 343 19.02 4.24 7.84
CA TYR A 343 19.30 4.88 9.12
C TYR A 343 20.68 4.48 9.62
N ASP A 344 21.41 5.49 10.10
CA ASP A 344 22.73 5.32 10.71
C ASP A 344 22.57 5.22 12.22
N LEU A 345 22.59 3.99 12.76
CA LEU A 345 22.38 3.70 14.17
C LEU A 345 23.71 3.68 14.93
N SER A 346 24.44 4.79 14.81
CA SER A 346 25.66 5.02 15.60
C SER A 346 25.37 5.17 17.10
N ASP A 347 24.14 5.56 17.46
CA ASP A 347 23.60 5.40 18.81
C ASP A 347 22.63 4.20 18.84
N VAL A 348 22.95 3.24 19.69
CA VAL A 348 22.18 1.99 19.86
C VAL A 348 20.74 2.30 20.28
N SER A 349 20.54 3.35 21.09
CA SER A 349 19.25 3.72 21.67
C SER A 349 18.23 4.24 20.65
N ASP A 350 18.70 4.65 19.46
CA ASP A 350 17.85 5.18 18.39
C ASP A 350 17.07 4.08 17.64
N SER A 351 17.41 2.80 17.84
CA SER A 351 16.82 1.67 17.10
C SER A 351 15.30 1.60 17.28
N ALA A 352 14.82 1.74 18.51
CA ALA A 352 13.40 1.62 18.85
C ALA A 352 12.60 2.84 18.39
N GLU A 353 13.14 4.06 18.57
CA GLU A 353 12.54 5.30 18.07
C GLU A 353 12.43 5.27 16.54
N THR A 354 13.47 4.79 15.87
CA THR A 354 13.48 4.66 14.41
C THR A 354 12.41 3.70 13.92
N ILE A 355 12.22 2.55 14.58
CA ILE A 355 11.14 1.60 14.25
C ILE A 355 9.77 2.26 14.48
N GLU A 356 9.60 2.98 15.59
CA GLU A 356 8.36 3.71 15.87
C GLU A 356 8.04 4.72 14.75
N LYS A 357 9.04 5.50 14.33
CA LYS A 357 8.94 6.47 13.24
C LYS A 357 8.54 5.80 11.93
N ILE A 358 9.20 4.71 11.55
CA ILE A 358 8.85 3.93 10.34
C ILE A 358 7.37 3.54 10.38
N ILE A 359 6.91 2.93 11.49
CA ILE A 359 5.51 2.46 11.59
C ILE A 359 4.51 3.62 11.52
N LYS A 360 4.82 4.77 12.14
CA LYS A 360 3.94 5.94 12.15
C LYS A 360 3.83 6.60 10.78
N GLU A 361 4.95 6.74 10.08
CA GLU A 361 5.04 7.54 8.85
C GLU A 361 4.74 6.72 7.59
N ILE A 362 5.05 5.42 7.59
CA ILE A 362 4.92 4.59 6.38
C ILE A 362 3.49 4.55 5.87
N GLN A 363 3.33 4.84 4.58
CA GLN A 363 2.05 4.81 3.88
C GLN A 363 2.05 3.69 2.85
N PRO A 364 0.91 3.00 2.68
CA PRO A 364 0.81 1.99 1.63
C PRO A 364 0.89 2.68 0.26
N ASN A 365 1.64 2.11 -0.68
CA ASN A 365 1.66 2.58 -2.05
C ASN A 365 0.30 2.34 -2.71
N ARG A 366 -0.58 3.34 -2.66
CA ARG A 366 -1.95 3.26 -3.18
C ARG A 366 -2.23 4.35 -4.17
N VAL A 367 -2.88 3.98 -5.27
CA VAL A 367 -3.52 4.95 -6.14
C VAL A 367 -4.69 5.56 -5.35
N PRO A 368 -4.77 6.90 -5.19
CA PRO A 368 -5.81 7.52 -4.37
C PRO A 368 -7.21 7.47 -5.01
N TYR A 369 -7.29 7.14 -6.29
CA TYR A 369 -8.54 7.01 -7.03
C TYR A 369 -8.37 6.14 -8.28
N LEU A 370 -9.46 5.57 -8.77
CA LEU A 370 -9.53 4.97 -10.10
C LEU A 370 -10.24 5.94 -11.05
N GLU A 371 -9.59 6.24 -12.17
CA GLU A 371 -10.17 7.02 -13.28
C GLU A 371 -10.13 6.21 -14.57
N ALA A 372 -11.25 6.23 -15.31
CA ALA A 372 -11.37 5.56 -16.60
C ALA A 372 -12.24 6.38 -17.57
N GLY A 373 -12.04 6.15 -18.87
CA GLY A 373 -12.74 6.87 -19.93
C GLY A 373 -12.04 8.18 -20.34
N THR A 374 -12.80 9.09 -20.95
CA THR A 374 -12.29 10.38 -21.46
C THR A 374 -12.70 11.50 -20.53
N VAL A 375 -11.83 12.46 -20.21
CA VAL A 375 -12.21 13.57 -19.33
C VAL A 375 -13.37 14.37 -19.96
N PRO A 376 -14.41 14.76 -19.19
CA PRO A 376 -15.57 15.44 -19.75
C PRO A 376 -15.18 16.73 -20.49
N PRO A 377 -15.58 16.91 -21.76
CA PRO A 377 -15.22 18.07 -22.57
C PRO A 377 -15.98 19.33 -22.14
N LYS A 378 -15.33 20.50 -22.27
CA LYS A 378 -15.97 21.79 -22.03
C LYS A 378 -17.08 22.06 -23.04
N GLY A 379 -18.21 22.61 -22.59
CA GLY A 379 -19.31 23.06 -23.47
C GLY A 379 -20.24 21.97 -24.00
N LYS A 380 -20.10 20.71 -23.54
CA LYS A 380 -21.07 19.65 -23.82
C LYS A 380 -22.12 19.57 -22.70
N ASN A 381 -23.32 19.10 -23.06
CA ASN A 381 -24.33 18.73 -22.07
C ASN A 381 -23.93 17.38 -21.45
N ILE A 382 -23.49 17.42 -20.19
CA ILE A 382 -22.97 16.26 -19.47
C ILE A 382 -24.05 15.76 -18.51
N ARG A 383 -24.42 14.49 -18.65
CA ARG A 383 -25.23 13.77 -17.66
C ARG A 383 -24.29 13.17 -16.61
N SER A 384 -24.70 13.20 -15.35
CA SER A 384 -23.93 12.61 -14.25
C SER A 384 -24.79 11.73 -13.35
N SER A 385 -24.14 10.75 -12.71
CA SER A 385 -24.74 9.85 -11.74
C SER A 385 -23.70 9.52 -10.68
N THR A 386 -24.14 9.53 -9.42
CA THR A 386 -23.34 9.03 -8.29
C THR A 386 -23.91 7.70 -7.85
N ASN A 387 -23.07 6.67 -7.76
CA ASN A 387 -23.44 5.33 -7.31
C ASN A 387 -22.63 4.98 -6.08
N ILE A 388 -23.28 4.37 -5.09
CA ILE A 388 -22.63 3.97 -3.84
C ILE A 388 -22.05 2.56 -4.03
N LEU A 389 -20.74 2.43 -3.91
CA LEU A 389 -20.06 1.14 -3.98
C LEU A 389 -19.72 0.67 -2.55
N PRO A 390 -20.19 -0.51 -2.12
CA PRO A 390 -19.81 -1.10 -0.85
C PRO A 390 -18.37 -1.64 -0.94
N VAL A 391 -17.48 -1.13 -0.09
CA VAL A 391 -16.17 -1.72 0.17
C VAL A 391 -16.34 -2.64 1.39
N THR A 392 -16.99 -3.78 1.17
CA THR A 392 -17.41 -4.75 2.22
C THR A 392 -16.28 -5.12 3.16
N VAL A 393 -15.08 -5.35 2.62
CA VAL A 393 -13.84 -5.63 3.33
C VAL A 393 -13.37 -4.53 4.30
N LEU A 394 -13.87 -3.30 4.18
CA LEU A 394 -13.59 -2.19 5.09
C LEU A 394 -14.81 -1.76 5.90
N GLY A 395 -15.99 -2.34 5.66
CA GLY A 395 -17.26 -1.85 6.21
C GLY A 395 -17.58 -0.40 5.82
N LYS A 396 -17.03 0.08 4.70
CA LYS A 396 -17.18 1.47 4.21
C LYS A 396 -17.88 1.50 2.86
N TYR A 397 -18.39 2.66 2.50
CA TYR A 397 -18.93 2.95 1.17
C TYR A 397 -18.08 4.01 0.47
N VAL A 398 -17.94 3.91 -0.85
CA VAL A 398 -17.28 4.92 -1.68
C VAL A 398 -18.23 5.40 -2.77
N GLU A 399 -18.12 6.67 -3.15
CA GLU A 399 -18.96 7.28 -4.18
C GLU A 399 -18.29 7.16 -5.56
N LEU A 400 -18.89 6.38 -6.45
CA LEU A 400 -18.52 6.34 -7.87
C LEU A 400 -19.24 7.46 -8.61
N TYR A 401 -18.48 8.39 -9.18
CA TYR A 401 -19.00 9.42 -10.07
C TYR A 401 -18.87 8.96 -11.51
N VAL A 402 -19.98 8.96 -12.24
CA VAL A 402 -20.03 8.62 -13.67
C VAL A 402 -20.60 9.80 -14.45
N TYR A 403 -19.97 10.12 -15.56
CA TYR A 403 -20.35 11.18 -16.48
C TYR A 403 -20.50 10.62 -17.89
N HIS A 404 -21.50 11.11 -18.62
CA HIS A 404 -21.75 10.71 -20.00
C HIS A 404 -22.26 11.91 -20.82
N TRP A 405 -21.83 12.01 -22.07
CA TRP A 405 -22.30 13.01 -23.02
C TRP A 405 -22.51 12.39 -24.39
N ASN A 406 -23.48 12.91 -25.13
CA ASN A 406 -23.67 12.50 -26.51
C ASN A 406 -22.63 13.22 -27.40
N LYS A 407 -22.25 12.57 -28.51
CA LYS A 407 -21.38 13.17 -29.53
C LYS A 407 -21.94 14.48 -30.06
#